data_AF-A0A7V8SXU8-F1
#
_entry.id   AF-A0A7V8SXU8-F1
#
_cell.length_a   1.000
_cell.length_b   1.000
_cell.length_c   1.000
_cell.angle_alpha   90.00
_cell.angle_beta   90.00
_cell.angle_gamma   90.00
#
_symmetry.space_group_name_H-M   'P 1'
#
loop_
_entity.id
_entity.type
_entity.pdbx_description
1 polymer ?
#
loop_
_entity_poly.entity_id
_entity_poly.type
_entity_poly.pdbx_seq_one_letter_code
_entity_poly.pdbx_strand_id
1 'polypeptide(L)'
;MLSGEPSGASRPVSLPILVYRVFPDGREELVRGLRFRGLNARSLRDVVAAGDDAAVFDFLDNQAPFDLMGGAGYVSNASVVAPSLLIDDLELHPLEDELPKLPVVPAPELSQ
;
A
#
# COMPACT_ATOMS: atom_id res chain seq x y z
N MET A 1 -23.72 -19.70 20.60
CA MET A 1 -23.44 -19.82 19.16
C MET A 1 -22.57 -18.63 18.78
N LEU A 2 -21.28 -18.85 18.57
CA LEU A 2 -20.37 -17.82 18.10
C LEU A 2 -20.62 -17.69 16.60
N SER A 3 -21.29 -16.61 16.21
CA SER A 3 -21.43 -16.23 14.81
C SER A 3 -20.04 -16.16 14.18
N GLY A 4 -19.81 -16.94 13.12
CA GLY A 4 -18.56 -16.92 12.37
C GLY A 4 -18.23 -15.49 11.97
N GLU A 5 -17.08 -15.00 12.41
CA GLU A 5 -16.50 -13.76 11.92
C GLU A 5 -16.33 -13.89 10.40
N PRO A 6 -16.71 -12.87 9.61
CA PRO A 6 -16.44 -12.86 8.20
C PRO A 6 -14.91 -12.87 8.02
N SER A 7 -14.37 -14.04 7.73
CA SER A 7 -12.99 -14.29 7.34
C SER A 7 -12.78 -13.60 5.99
N GLY A 8 -12.46 -12.32 6.03
CA GLY A 8 -12.45 -11.43 4.86
C GLY A 8 -12.63 -9.95 5.18
N ALA A 9 -12.86 -9.59 6.45
CA ALA A 9 -12.82 -8.21 6.91
C ALA A 9 -11.47 -7.57 6.51
N SER A 10 -11.54 -6.66 5.54
CA SER A 10 -10.50 -5.76 5.02
C SER A 10 -9.29 -5.66 5.95
N ARG A 11 -8.26 -6.49 5.73
CA ARG A 11 -6.94 -6.17 6.27
C ARG A 11 -6.59 -4.79 5.70
N PRO A 12 -6.32 -3.78 6.55
CA PRO A 12 -5.91 -2.48 6.04
C PRO A 12 -4.69 -2.69 5.15
N VAL A 13 -4.78 -2.23 3.91
CA VAL A 13 -3.59 -2.09 3.08
C VAL A 13 -2.76 -0.94 3.63
N SER A 14 -1.44 -1.09 3.61
CA SER A 14 -0.52 -0.03 4.00
C SER A 14 -0.77 1.22 3.15
N LEU A 15 -0.49 2.40 3.72
CA LEU A 15 -0.56 3.65 2.98
C LEU A 15 0.40 3.60 1.78
N PRO A 16 0.04 4.19 0.64
CA PRO A 16 0.98 4.41 -0.45
C PRO A 16 2.21 5.18 0.05
N ILE A 17 3.40 4.77 -0.37
CA ILE A 17 4.66 5.45 -0.02
C ILE A 17 4.78 6.75 -0.84
N LEU A 18 4.59 6.64 -2.17
CA LEU A 18 4.56 7.76 -3.10
C LEU A 18 3.36 7.58 -4.04
N VAL A 19 2.73 8.70 -4.41
CA VAL A 19 1.65 8.71 -5.40
C VAL A 19 1.94 9.82 -6.40
N TYR A 20 1.90 9.47 -7.68
CA TYR A 20 2.08 10.42 -8.77
C TYR A 20 0.83 10.43 -9.64
N ARG A 21 0.41 11.62 -10.03
CA ARG A 21 -0.54 11.81 -11.13
C ARG A 21 0.25 11.85 -12.43
N VAL A 22 -0.02 10.89 -13.30
CA VAL A 22 0.60 10.79 -14.62
C VAL A 22 -0.33 11.42 -15.66
N PHE A 23 0.22 12.29 -16.51
CA PHE A 23 -0.50 12.95 -17.60
C PHE A 23 -0.26 12.22 -18.93
N PRO A 24 -1.12 12.39 -19.96
CA PRO A 24 -0.93 11.73 -21.26
C PRO A 24 0.37 12.08 -21.99
N ASP A 25 1.01 13.20 -21.64
CA ASP A 25 2.32 13.64 -22.15
C ASP A 25 3.50 12.99 -21.39
N GLY A 26 3.22 12.13 -20.41
CA GLY A 26 4.22 11.45 -19.57
C GLY A 26 4.70 12.29 -18.39
N ARG A 27 4.18 13.50 -18.19
CA ARG A 27 4.54 14.30 -17.01
C ARG A 27 3.98 13.65 -15.74
N GLU A 28 4.76 13.72 -14.66
CA GLU A 28 4.36 13.24 -13.35
C GLU A 28 4.29 14.38 -12.34
N GLU A 29 3.26 14.37 -11.50
CA GLU A 29 3.07 15.32 -10.41
C GLU A 29 2.86 14.56 -9.10
N LEU A 30 3.74 14.78 -8.12
CA LEU A 30 3.64 14.15 -6.80
C LEU A 30 2.38 14.65 -6.07
N VAL A 31 1.54 13.71 -5.63
CA VAL A 31 0.34 13.97 -4.84
C VAL A 31 0.51 13.41 -3.44
N ARG A 32 0.31 14.25 -2.42
CA ARG A 32 0.51 13.87 -1.00
C ARG A 32 -0.82 13.56 -0.31
N GLY A 33 -0.72 12.70 0.71
CA GLY A 33 -1.82 12.43 1.64
C GLY A 33 -2.99 11.72 0.98
N LEU A 34 -2.70 10.68 0.19
CA LEU A 34 -3.71 9.79 -0.33
C LEU A 34 -3.63 8.43 0.37
N ARG A 35 -4.79 7.78 0.52
CA ARG A 35 -4.92 6.39 0.96
C ARG A 35 -5.81 5.62 0.01
N PHE A 36 -5.61 4.31 -0.09
CA PHE A 36 -6.55 3.45 -0.80
C PHE A 36 -7.91 3.43 -0.11
N ARG A 37 -8.97 3.39 -0.91
CA ARG A 37 -10.33 3.13 -0.45
C ARG A 37 -10.80 1.82 -1.04
N GLY A 38 -11.27 0.92 -0.18
CA GLY A 38 -11.89 -0.33 -0.62
C GLY A 38 -10.95 -1.33 -1.29
N LEU A 39 -9.63 -1.06 -1.36
CA LEU A 39 -8.66 -2.00 -1.92
C LEU A 39 -8.62 -3.28 -1.08
N ASN A 40 -8.96 -4.40 -1.70
CA ASN A 40 -8.94 -5.73 -1.11
C ASN A 40 -8.67 -6.79 -2.19
N ALA A 41 -8.65 -8.07 -1.82
CA ALA A 41 -8.35 -9.16 -2.75
C ALA A 41 -9.28 -9.19 -3.99
N ARG A 42 -10.52 -8.71 -3.89
CA ARG A 42 -11.45 -8.60 -5.04
C ARG A 42 -11.01 -7.56 -6.07
N SER A 43 -10.34 -6.50 -5.63
CA SER A 43 -9.83 -5.44 -6.52
C SER A 43 -8.77 -5.98 -7.49
N LEU A 44 -8.09 -7.08 -7.13
CA LEU A 44 -7.08 -7.71 -8.00
C LEU A 44 -7.67 -8.28 -9.31
N ARG A 45 -9.00 -8.44 -9.41
CA ARG A 45 -9.65 -8.83 -10.67
C ARG A 45 -9.50 -7.75 -11.76
N ASP A 46 -9.29 -6.49 -11.36
CA ASP A 46 -9.21 -5.33 -12.25
C ASP A 46 -7.75 -5.05 -12.68
N VAL A 47 -6.81 -5.97 -12.38
CA VAL A 47 -5.44 -5.94 -12.94
C VAL A 47 -5.51 -6.28 -14.43
N VAL A 48 -5.06 -5.34 -15.28
CA VAL A 48 -5.12 -5.48 -16.75
C VAL A 48 -3.76 -5.75 -17.38
N ALA A 49 -2.67 -5.44 -16.68
CA ALA A 49 -1.31 -5.76 -17.13
C ALA A 49 -0.35 -5.93 -15.94
N ALA A 50 0.70 -6.70 -16.16
CA ALA A 50 1.87 -6.80 -15.29
C ALA A 50 3.12 -6.44 -16.09
N GLY A 51 4.06 -5.76 -15.45
CA GLY A 51 5.37 -5.43 -16.02
C GLY A 51 6.29 -6.65 -16.14
N ASP A 52 7.44 -6.42 -16.78
CA ASP A 52 8.55 -7.37 -16.88
C ASP A 52 9.65 -7.11 -15.83
N ASP A 53 9.38 -6.22 -14.88
CA ASP A 53 10.20 -5.91 -13.72
C ASP A 53 9.85 -6.77 -12.51
N ALA A 54 10.81 -7.04 -11.64
CA ALA A 54 10.58 -7.74 -10.38
C ALA A 54 11.09 -6.88 -9.22
N ALA A 55 10.21 -6.55 -8.28
CA ALA A 55 10.56 -5.83 -7.06
C ALA A 55 10.39 -6.74 -5.84
N VAL A 56 11.34 -6.67 -4.91
CA VAL A 56 11.33 -7.42 -3.65
C VAL A 56 10.82 -6.50 -2.54
N PHE A 57 9.81 -6.94 -1.81
CA PHE A 57 9.21 -6.26 -0.67
C PHE A 57 9.40 -7.11 0.57
N ASP A 58 10.31 -6.69 1.45
CA ASP A 58 10.52 -7.32 2.74
C ASP A 58 9.69 -6.61 3.82
N PHE A 59 8.98 -7.39 4.63
CA PHE A 59 8.18 -6.86 5.74
C PHE A 59 8.13 -7.83 6.92
N LEU A 60 7.77 -7.30 8.08
CA LEU A 60 7.46 -8.09 9.27
C LEU A 60 5.97 -8.37 9.28
N ASP A 61 5.60 -9.64 9.10
CA ASP A 61 4.22 -10.08 9.20
C ASP A 61 3.87 -10.35 10.66
N ASN A 62 2.94 -9.56 11.23
CA ASN A 62 2.41 -9.78 12.56
C ASN A 62 1.03 -10.44 12.48
N GLN A 63 0.97 -11.73 12.83
CA GLN A 63 -0.27 -12.50 12.86
C GLN A 63 -0.94 -12.50 14.25
N ALA A 64 -0.51 -11.63 15.17
CA ALA A 64 -1.09 -11.55 16.51
C ALA A 64 -2.56 -11.10 16.44
N PRO A 65 -3.48 -11.76 17.18
CA PRO A 65 -4.82 -11.23 17.39
C PRO A 65 -4.74 -9.80 17.94
N PHE A 66 -5.54 -8.88 17.39
CA PHE A 66 -5.58 -7.46 17.77
C PHE A 66 -4.28 -6.68 17.57
N ASP A 67 -3.38 -7.14 16.69
CA ASP A 67 -2.10 -6.46 16.41
C ASP A 67 -1.30 -6.16 17.70
N LEU A 68 -1.34 -7.11 18.65
CA LEU A 68 -0.58 -7.05 19.89
C LEU A 68 0.93 -7.07 19.58
N MET A 69 1.49 -5.89 19.42
CA MET A 69 2.91 -5.68 19.12
C MET A 69 3.77 -6.29 20.23
N GLY A 70 4.65 -7.24 19.88
CA GLY A 70 5.68 -7.77 20.79
C GLY A 70 5.46 -9.18 21.37
N GLY A 71 4.42 -9.91 20.94
CA GLY A 71 4.33 -11.35 21.24
C GLY A 71 5.35 -12.14 20.41
N ALA A 72 6.45 -12.59 21.02
CA ALA A 72 7.62 -13.19 20.36
C ALA A 72 7.36 -14.42 19.44
N GLY A 73 6.12 -14.94 19.38
CA GLY A 73 5.73 -16.05 18.51
C GLY A 73 4.82 -15.68 17.32
N TYR A 74 4.48 -14.39 17.14
CA TYR A 74 3.51 -13.95 16.13
C TYR A 74 4.09 -13.07 15.01
N VAL A 75 5.36 -12.68 15.12
CA VAL A 75 6.05 -11.86 14.13
C VAL A 75 6.96 -12.75 13.30
N SER A 76 6.76 -12.81 11.99
CA SER A 76 7.60 -13.51 11.04
C SER A 76 8.18 -12.56 10.01
N ASN A 77 9.41 -12.82 9.58
CA ASN A 77 9.95 -12.15 8.42
C ASN A 77 9.28 -12.72 7.17
N ALA A 78 8.76 -11.84 6.32
CA ALA A 78 8.15 -12.20 5.05
C ALA A 78 8.78 -11.39 3.92
N SER A 79 8.85 -12.00 2.74
CA SER A 79 9.31 -11.34 1.52
C SER A 79 8.34 -11.67 0.40
N VAL A 80 7.95 -10.65 -0.36
CA VAL A 80 7.08 -10.78 -1.54
C VAL A 80 7.82 -10.24 -2.74
N VAL A 81 7.87 -11.04 -3.81
CA VAL A 81 8.36 -10.58 -5.12
C VAL A 81 7.13 -10.29 -5.98
N ALA A 82 7.01 -9.05 -6.45
CA ALA A 82 5.90 -8.63 -7.28
C ALA A 82 6.38 -7.72 -8.42
N PRO A 83 5.78 -7.82 -9.62
CA PRO A 83 6.04 -6.90 -10.72
C PRO A 83 5.27 -5.59 -10.54
N SER A 84 5.54 -4.62 -11.40
CA SER A 84 4.63 -3.47 -11.58
C SER A 84 3.27 -3.95 -12.08
N LEU A 85 2.18 -3.38 -11.56
CA LEU A 85 0.81 -3.74 -11.94
C LEU A 85 0.06 -2.52 -12.48
N LEU A 86 -0.67 -2.72 -13.58
CA LEU A 86 -1.67 -1.76 -14.06
C LEU A 86 -3.06 -2.24 -13.65
N ILE A 87 -3.78 -1.40 -12.89
CA ILE A 87 -5.13 -1.67 -12.39
C ILE A 87 -6.08 -0.67 -13.05
N ASP A 88 -7.15 -1.16 -13.66
CA ASP A 88 -8.13 -0.34 -14.38
C ASP A 88 -8.98 0.50 -13.43
N ASP A 89 -9.41 -0.09 -12.30
CA ASP A 89 -10.25 0.57 -11.31
C ASP A 89 -9.65 0.47 -9.90
N LEU A 90 -9.31 1.63 -9.34
CA LEU A 90 -8.74 1.78 -8.00
C LEU A 90 -9.10 3.14 -7.41
N GLU A 91 -9.69 3.15 -6.20
CA GLU A 91 -10.06 4.39 -5.53
C GLU A 91 -8.98 4.87 -4.54
N LEU A 92 -8.66 6.16 -4.62
CA LEU A 92 -7.81 6.87 -3.66
C LEU A 92 -8.60 8.00 -3.00
N HIS A 93 -8.39 8.19 -1.71
CA HIS A 93 -9.03 9.24 -0.91
C HIS A 93 -7.99 10.11 -0.21
N PRO A 94 -8.22 11.44 -0.10
CA PRO A 94 -7.43 12.28 0.77
C PRO A 94 -7.45 11.77 2.22
N LEU A 95 -6.31 11.88 2.89
CA LEU A 95 -6.23 11.79 4.33
C LEU A 95 -6.97 12.99 4.94
N GLU A 96 -7.70 12.74 6.02
CA GLU A 96 -8.45 13.79 6.74
C GLU A 96 -7.53 14.57 7.69
N ASP A 97 -6.39 13.99 8.05
CA ASP A 97 -5.40 14.59 8.95
C ASP A 97 -4.59 15.69 8.27
N GLU A 98 -4.18 16.70 9.05
CA GLU A 98 -3.31 17.77 8.56
C GLU A 98 -1.92 17.22 8.25
N LEU A 99 -1.51 17.33 6.98
CA LEU A 99 -0.18 16.96 6.57
C LEU A 99 0.85 17.96 7.09
N PRO A 100 2.01 17.48 7.58
CA PRO A 100 3.09 18.39 7.95
C PRO A 100 3.52 19.23 6.74
N LYS A 101 3.88 20.49 7.01
CA LYS A 101 4.48 21.39 6.01
C LYS A 101 5.70 20.74 5.40
N LEU A 102 5.89 20.98 4.10
CA LEU A 102 7.05 20.45 3.40
C LEU A 102 8.35 21.00 4.02
N PRO A 103 9.41 20.19 4.09
CA PRO A 103 10.74 20.70 4.37
C PRO A 103 11.12 21.83 3.41
N VAL A 104 11.92 22.77 3.90
CA VAL A 104 12.40 23.92 3.09
C VAL A 104 13.35 23.48 1.99
N VAL A 105 14.03 22.35 2.21
CA VAL A 105 14.96 21.75 1.25
C VAL A 105 14.31 20.55 0.57
N PRO A 106 14.64 20.25 -0.70
CA PRO A 106 14.14 19.06 -1.36
C PRO A 106 14.56 17.80 -0.59
N ALA A 107 13.80 16.71 -0.79
CA ALA A 107 14.20 15.41 -0.28
C ALA A 107 15.58 15.04 -0.83
N PRO A 108 16.45 14.40 -0.04
CA PRO A 108 17.69 13.86 -0.56
C PRO A 108 17.38 12.83 -1.65
N GLU A 109 18.27 12.71 -2.63
CA GLU A 109 18.17 11.68 -3.66
C GLU A 109 18.06 10.30 -3.01
N LEU A 110 17.12 9.48 -3.46
CA LEU A 110 17.02 8.09 -3.04
C LEU A 110 18.24 7.34 -3.62
N SER A 111 19.29 7.18 -2.81
CA SER A 111 20.35 6.22 -3.12
C SER A 111 19.88 4.84 -2.70
N GLN A 112 19.71 3.94 -3.66
CA GLN A 112 19.56 2.51 -3.41
C GLN A 112 20.92 1.85 -3.26
#